data_AF-A0A7V0IFC2-F1
#
_entry.id   AF-A0A7V0IFC2-F1
#
_cell.length_a   1.000
_cell.length_b   1.000
_cell.length_c   1.000
_cell.angle_alpha   90.00
_cell.angle_beta   90.00
_cell.angle_gamma   90.00
#
_symmetry.space_group_name_H-M   'P 1'
#
loop_
_entity.id
_entity.type
_entity.pdbx_description
1 polymer ?
#
loop_
_entity_poly.entity_id
_entity_poly.type
_entity_poly.pdbx_seq_one_letter_code
_entity_poly.pdbx_strand_id
1 'polypeptide(L)'
;MMSSVFYSEGLRFSCIGCGRCCTIPDGVVFLEGEDIRNLAQYLGISEEEFLRKYTRTEGKFVVLNDFPNGGCIFYRRDKGCVVYP
;
A
#
# COMPACT_ATOMS: atom_id res chain seq x y z
N MET A 1 -15.25 36.41 5.03
CA MET A 1 -14.20 36.00 4.08
C MET A 1 -13.64 34.68 4.58
N MET A 2 -14.17 33.55 4.08
CA MET A 2 -13.62 32.23 4.42
C MET A 2 -12.32 32.09 3.62
N SER A 3 -11.19 32.23 4.30
CA SER A 3 -9.89 31.85 3.78
C SER A 3 -9.98 30.40 3.30
N SER A 4 -9.59 30.13 2.05
CA SER A 4 -9.52 28.77 1.54
C SER A 4 -8.63 27.93 2.48
N VAL A 5 -9.17 26.79 2.91
CA VAL A 5 -8.45 25.85 3.77
C VAL A 5 -7.30 25.23 2.96
N PHE A 6 -6.14 25.04 3.58
CA PHE A 6 -4.88 24.68 2.89
C PHE A 6 -4.93 23.35 2.10
N TYR A 7 -5.93 22.50 2.36
CA TYR A 7 -6.17 21.22 1.71
C TYR A 7 -7.23 21.28 0.59
N SER A 8 -7.74 22.46 0.24
CA SER A 8 -8.83 22.63 -0.74
C SER A 8 -8.50 22.12 -2.14
N GLU A 9 -7.21 22.06 -2.50
CA GLU A 9 -6.71 21.55 -3.79
C GLU A 9 -6.13 20.14 -3.67
N GLY A 10 -6.38 19.46 -2.55
CA GLY A 10 -5.80 18.17 -2.23
C GLY A 10 -4.40 18.29 -1.61
N LEU A 11 -3.95 17.19 -1.02
CA LEU A 11 -2.62 17.08 -0.41
C LEU A 11 -1.72 16.25 -1.32
N ARG A 12 -0.54 16.78 -1.64
CA ARG A 12 0.50 16.03 -2.34
C ARG A 12 1.26 15.18 -1.32
N PHE A 13 0.77 13.98 -1.08
CA PHE A 13 1.47 12.99 -0.28
C PHE A 13 2.40 12.16 -1.15
N SER A 14 3.64 11.97 -0.71
CA SER A 14 4.57 10.99 -1.29
C SER A 14 5.23 10.20 -0.17
N CYS A 15 5.47 8.91 -0.42
CA CYS A 15 6.23 8.08 0.50
C CYS A 15 7.69 8.58 0.52
N ILE A 16 8.22 8.85 1.71
CA ILE A 16 9.63 9.25 1.90
C ILE A 16 10.52 8.08 2.36
N GLY A 17 10.03 6.83 2.27
CA GLY A 17 10.79 5.64 2.65
C GLY A 17 11.01 5.44 4.15
N CYS A 18 10.32 6.18 5.02
CA CYS A 18 10.57 6.13 6.48
C CYS A 18 10.01 4.87 7.18
N GLY A 19 9.20 4.07 6.47
CA GLY A 19 8.61 2.83 7.00
C GLY A 19 7.49 3.01 8.04
N ARG A 20 7.26 4.21 8.56
CA ARG A 20 6.29 4.47 9.64
C ARG A 20 4.88 3.99 9.30
N CYS A 21 4.39 4.31 8.10
CA CYS A 21 3.06 3.88 7.63
C CYS A 21 2.97 2.36 7.42
N CYS A 22 4.07 1.71 7.04
CA CYS A 22 4.11 0.28 6.76
C CYS A 22 4.16 -0.59 8.03
N THR A 23 4.45 0.01 9.18
CA THR A 23 4.60 -0.68 10.47
C THR A 23 3.52 -0.31 11.49
N ILE A 24 2.49 0.45 11.10
CA ILE A 24 1.37 0.78 11.97
C ILE A 24 0.60 -0.51 12.30
N PRO A 25 0.33 -0.82 13.59
CA PRO A 25 -0.59 -1.89 13.95
C PRO A 25 -1.96 -1.66 13.30
N ASP A 26 -2.50 -2.68 12.65
CA ASP A 26 -3.77 -2.61 11.90
C ASP A 26 -3.75 -1.61 10.70
N GLY A 27 -2.56 -1.22 10.25
CA GLY A 27 -2.41 -0.43 9.03
C GLY A 27 -2.83 -1.24 7.80
N VAL A 28 -3.67 -0.64 6.95
CA VAL A 28 -4.14 -1.27 5.70
C VAL A 28 -3.69 -0.47 4.49
N VAL A 29 -3.26 -1.18 3.44
CA VAL A 29 -2.94 -0.59 2.14
C VAL A 29 -4.02 -1.01 1.16
N PHE A 30 -4.91 -0.07 0.84
CA PHE A 30 -5.95 -0.24 -0.16
C PHE A 30 -5.34 -0.23 -1.56
N LEU A 31 -5.83 -1.12 -2.42
CA LEU A 31 -5.40 -1.22 -3.81
C LEU A 31 -6.57 -0.93 -4.74
N GLU A 32 -6.28 -0.12 -5.77
CA GLU A 32 -7.09 -0.01 -6.95
C GLU A 32 -6.62 -0.99 -8.04
N GLY A 33 -7.40 -1.12 -9.11
CA GLY A 33 -7.06 -2.02 -10.22
C GLY A 33 -5.72 -1.68 -10.89
N GLU A 34 -5.34 -0.40 -10.90
CA GLU A 34 -4.03 0.02 -11.42
C GLU A 34 -2.89 -0.39 -10.49
N ASP A 35 -3.06 -0.30 -9.17
CA ASP A 35 -2.06 -0.76 -8.20
C ASP A 35 -1.80 -2.25 -8.35
N ILE A 36 -2.86 -3.06 -8.49
CA ILE A 36 -2.77 -4.51 -8.69
C ILE A 36 -1.96 -4.83 -9.94
N ARG A 37 -2.25 -4.16 -11.07
CA ARG A 37 -1.50 -4.33 -12.32
C ARG A 37 -0.03 -3.99 -12.16
N ASN A 38 0.26 -2.82 -11.58
CA ASN A 38 1.63 -2.33 -11.42
C ASN A 38 2.44 -3.25 -10.49
N LEU A 39 1.86 -3.69 -9.38
CA LEU A 39 2.51 -4.58 -8.42
C LEU A 39 2.71 -5.99 -8.99
N ALA A 40 1.72 -6.55 -9.70
CA ALA A 40 1.86 -7.84 -10.36
C ALA A 40 2.96 -7.81 -11.43
N GLN A 41 3.00 -6.75 -12.25
CA GLN A 41 4.03 -6.54 -13.26
C GLN A 41 5.41 -6.40 -12.62
N TYR A 42 5.54 -5.60 -11.55
CA TYR A 42 6.80 -5.43 -10.83
C TYR A 42 7.33 -6.74 -10.26
N LEU A 43 6.44 -7.62 -9.78
CA LEU A 43 6.78 -8.93 -9.24
C LEU A 43 6.95 -10.02 -10.32
N GLY A 44 6.63 -9.73 -11.58
CA GLY A 44 6.72 -10.68 -12.69
C GLY A 44 5.71 -11.82 -12.63
N ILE A 45 4.53 -11.58 -12.05
CA ILE A 45 3.44 -12.57 -11.90
C ILE A 45 2.13 -12.06 -12.51
N SER A 46 1.13 -12.93 -12.66
CA SER A 46 -0.20 -12.50 -13.11
C SER A 46 -0.97 -11.74 -12.03
N GLU A 47 -1.93 -10.91 -12.44
CA GLU A 47 -2.84 -10.21 -11.51
C GLU A 47 -3.61 -11.19 -10.62
N GLU A 48 -4.07 -12.31 -11.17
CA GLU A 48 -4.77 -13.36 -10.41
C GLU A 48 -3.87 -13.99 -9.35
N GLU A 49 -2.62 -14.28 -9.70
CA GLU A 49 -1.65 -14.81 -8.74
C GLU A 49 -1.31 -13.79 -7.67
N PHE A 50 -1.17 -12.51 -8.04
CA PHE A 50 -0.93 -11.42 -7.10
C PHE A 50 -2.06 -11.29 -6.08
N LEU A 51 -3.30 -11.22 -6.56
CA LEU A 51 -4.49 -11.14 -5.71
C LEU A 51 -4.55 -12.30 -4.72
N ARG A 52 -4.30 -13.53 -5.20
CA ARG A 52 -4.34 -14.73 -4.36
C ARG A 52 -3.24 -14.77 -3.30
N LYS A 53 -2.02 -14.32 -3.63
CA LYS A 53 -0.84 -14.46 -2.75
C LYS A 53 -0.68 -13.29 -1.77
N TYR A 54 -0.94 -12.07 -2.22
CA TYR A 54 -0.52 -10.86 -1.53
C TYR A 54 -1.66 -9.97 -1.04
N THR A 55 -2.91 -10.33 -1.34
CA THR A 55 -4.07 -9.51 -0.95
C THR A 55 -5.10 -10.30 -0.16
N ARG A 56 -6.00 -9.56 0.48
CA ARG A 56 -7.26 -10.01 1.08
C ARG A 56 -8.35 -9.00 0.75
N THR A 57 -9.60 -9.41 0.90
CA THR A 57 -10.76 -8.51 0.73
C THR A 57 -11.23 -8.00 2.08
N GLU A 58 -11.38 -6.67 2.21
CA GLU A 58 -12.04 -6.03 3.33
C GLU A 58 -13.27 -5.25 2.85
N GLY A 59 -14.44 -5.84 3.04
CA GLY A 59 -15.70 -5.33 2.51
C GLY A 59 -15.68 -5.31 0.98
N LYS A 60 -15.70 -4.11 0.38
CA LYS A 60 -15.63 -3.91 -1.07
C LYS A 60 -14.22 -3.63 -1.59
N PHE A 61 -13.23 -3.58 -0.69
CA PHE A 61 -11.89 -3.16 -1.02
C PHE A 61 -10.93 -4.35 -1.06
N VAL A 62 -9.94 -4.27 -1.93
CA VAL A 62 -8.79 -5.16 -1.93
C VAL A 62 -7.68 -4.47 -1.12
N VAL A 63 -7.11 -5.19 -0.16
CA VAL A 63 -6.01 -4.67 0.66
C VAL A 63 -4.84 -5.65 0.64
N LEU A 64 -3.62 -5.13 0.82
CA LEU A 64 -2.44 -5.98 1.00
C LEU A 64 -2.54 -6.83 2.26
N ASN A 65 -1.92 -8.00 2.22
CA ASN A 65 -1.71 -8.84 3.40
C ASN A 65 -0.63 -8.24 4.32
N ASP A 66 -0.70 -8.64 5.59
CA ASP A 66 0.28 -8.28 6.60
C ASP A 66 1.04 -9.53 7.08
N PHE A 67 2.24 -9.34 7.62
CA PHE A 67 2.92 -10.43 8.31
C PHE A 67 2.20 -10.80 9.60
N PRO A 68 2.30 -12.08 10.07
CA PRO A 68 1.69 -12.49 11.34
C PRO A 68 2.14 -11.70 12.57
N ASN A 69 3.34 -11.13 12.52
CA ASN A 69 3.91 -10.27 13.58
C ASN A 69 3.62 -8.77 13.37
N GLY A 70 2.73 -8.44 12.43
CA GLY A 70 2.34 -7.09 12.06
C GLY A 70 3.18 -6.46 10.95
N GLY A 71 2.59 -5.48 10.27
CA GLY A 71 3.22 -4.71 9.18
C GLY A 71 3.02 -5.33 7.80
N CYS A 72 3.07 -4.46 6.78
CA CYS A 72 2.79 -4.81 5.39
C CYS A 72 3.71 -5.93 4.86
N ILE A 73 3.14 -6.87 4.10
CA ILE A 73 3.84 -8.03 3.50
C ILE A 73 5.06 -7.66 2.63
N PHE A 74 5.08 -6.45 2.08
CA PHE A 74 6.19 -5.94 1.25
C PHE A 74 7.20 -5.08 2.01
N TYR A 75 7.03 -4.87 3.31
CA TYR A 75 7.98 -4.10 4.09
C TYR A 75 9.04 -4.99 4.76
N ARG A 76 10.30 -4.59 4.64
CA ARG A 76 11.45 -5.24 5.28
C ARG A 76 12.17 -4.22 6.14
N ARG A 77 12.37 -4.50 7.44
CA ARG A 77 12.99 -3.53 8.37
C ARG A 77 14.42 -3.14 7.98
N ASP A 78 15.14 -4.02 7.28
CA ASP A 78 16.50 -3.84 6.79
C ASP A 78 16.58 -3.16 5.41
N LYS A 79 15.50 -3.16 4.62
CA LYS A 79 15.51 -2.68 3.22
C LYS A 79 14.43 -1.65 2.86
N GLY A 80 13.45 -1.42 3.73
CA GLY A 80 12.28 -0.62 3.43
C GLY A 80 11.22 -1.39 2.64
N CYS A 81 10.41 -0.67 1.85
CA CYS A 81 9.41 -1.26 0.98
C CYS A 81 10.07 -1.87 -0.26
N VAL A 82 9.89 -3.18 -0.50
CA VAL A 82 10.57 -3.85 -1.62
C VAL A 82 9.86 -3.70 -2.97
N VAL A 83 8.65 -3.14 -2.96
CA VAL A 83 7.81 -2.90 -4.15
C VAL A 83 7.60 -1.42 -4.44
N TYR A 84 8.25 -0.53 -3.68
CA TYR A 84 8.22 0.91 -3.87
C TYR A 84 9.67 1.42 -3.88
N PRO A 85 10.35 1.39 -5.04
CA PRO A 85 11.74 1.82 -5.19
C PRO A 85 11.94 3.33 -5.01
#